data_AF-A7IFN4-F1
#
_entry.id   AF-A7IFN4-F1
#
_cell.length_a   1.000
_cell.length_b   1.000
_cell.length_c   1.000
_cell.angle_alpha   90.00
_cell.angle_beta   90.00
_cell.angle_gamma   90.00
#
_symmetry.space_group_name_H-M   'P 1'
#
loop_
_entity.id
_entity.type
_entity.pdbx_description
1 polymer ?
#
loop_
_entity_poly.entity_id
_entity_poly.type
_entity_poly.pdbx_seq_one_letter_code
_entity_poly.pdbx_strand_id
1 'polypeptide(L)' 'MSRPPFRRTGSSVRDTAEAAFKSVTTKPIEAPPKAPVVPGGREMVALRIDREVLEHFQEGGPGWQDRINDALRKIVDAKS' A
#
# COMPACT_ATOMS: atom_id res chain seq x y z
N MET A 1 2.18 13.92 -58.63
CA MET A 1 2.05 13.19 -57.35
C MET A 1 3.02 12.03 -57.36
N SER A 2 4.02 12.00 -56.47
CA SER A 2 4.80 10.79 -56.22
C SER A 2 5.41 10.88 -54.83
N ARG A 3 4.84 10.15 -53.86
CA ARG A 3 5.42 9.94 -52.53
C ARG A 3 5.93 8.50 -52.52
N PRO A 4 7.22 8.24 -52.22
CA PRO A 4 7.75 6.88 -52.23
C PRO A 4 7.08 6.06 -51.12
N PRO A 5 6.90 4.74 -51.30
CA PRO A 5 6.23 3.91 -50.30
C PRO A 5 7.12 3.86 -49.05
N PHE A 6 6.58 4.35 -47.92
CA PHE A 6 7.16 4.07 -46.61
C PHE A 6 7.20 2.55 -46.43
N ARG A 7 8.40 1.96 -46.50
CA ARG A 7 8.63 0.56 -46.23
C ARG A 7 8.44 0.38 -44.72
N ARG A 8 7.21 0.08 -44.30
CA ARG A 8 6.90 -0.37 -42.94
C ARG A 8 7.51 -1.78 -42.80
N THR A 9 8.81 -1.83 -42.50
CA THR A 9 9.51 -3.06 -42.13
C THR A 9 8.78 -3.65 -40.93
N GLY A 10 8.06 -4.76 -41.16
CA GLY A 10 7.40 -5.52 -40.12
C GLY A 10 8.42 -5.98 -39.07
N SER A 11 7.97 -6.05 -37.81
CA SER A 11 8.65 -6.69 -36.67
C SER A 11 10.18 -6.62 -36.78
N SER A 12 10.75 -5.47 -36.45
CA SER A 12 12.20 -5.31 -36.51
C SER A 12 12.87 -6.21 -35.47
N VAL A 13 14.11 -6.63 -35.73
CA VAL A 13 14.96 -7.35 -34.75
C VAL A 13 15.08 -6.54 -33.44
N ARG A 14 14.96 -5.21 -33.52
CA ARG A 14 14.90 -4.32 -32.35
C ARG A 14 13.64 -4.53 -31.51
N ASP A 15 12.47 -4.69 -32.13
CA ASP A 15 11.22 -4.97 -31.39
C ASP A 15 11.30 -6.30 -30.63
N THR A 16 11.85 -7.33 -31.27
CA THR A 16 12.07 -8.63 -30.59
C THR A 16 13.10 -8.53 -29.47
N ALA A 17 14.14 -7.71 -29.63
CA ALA A 17 15.15 -7.49 -28.59
C ALA A 17 14.59 -6.69 -27.40
N GLU A 18 13.78 -5.66 -27.65
CA GLU A 18 13.12 -4.88 -26.62
C GLU A 18 12.09 -5.70 -25.83
N ALA A 19 11.35 -6.60 -26.50
CA ALA A 19 10.43 -7.52 -25.83
C ALA A 19 11.16 -8.53 -24.92
N ALA A 20 12.29 -9.07 -25.39
CA ALA A 20 13.14 -9.94 -24.58
C ALA A 20 13.76 -9.20 -23.37
N PHE A 21 14.16 -7.93 -23.55
CA PHE A 21 14.71 -7.15 -22.45
C PHE A 21 13.65 -6.78 -21.39
N LYS A 22 12.43 -6.44 -21.82
CA LYS A 22 11.31 -6.13 -20.90
C LYS A 22 10.86 -7.34 -20.08
N SER A 23 10.86 -8.54 -20.66
CA SER A 23 10.49 -9.77 -19.94
C SER A 23 11.54 -10.20 -18.91
N VAL A 24 12.83 -9.92 -19.15
CA VAL A 24 13.90 -10.20 -18.18
C VAL A 24 13.97 -9.15 -17.07
N THR A 25 13.68 -7.88 -17.36
CA THR A 25 13.73 -6.79 -16.37
C THR A 25 12.47 -6.68 -15.51
N THR A 26 11.34 -7.25 -15.96
CA THR A 26 10.14 -7.37 -15.11
C THR A 26 10.29 -8.58 -14.21
N LYS A 27 11.06 -8.41 -13.13
CA LYS A 27 10.94 -9.30 -11.99
C LYS A 27 9.52 -9.08 -11.45
N PRO A 28 8.62 -10.08 -11.44
CA PRO A 28 7.36 -9.93 -10.75
C PRO A 28 7.71 -9.58 -9.31
N ILE A 29 7.36 -8.37 -8.88
CA ILE A 29 7.34 -8.05 -7.46
C ILE A 29 6.18 -8.88 -6.95
N GLU A 30 6.51 -10.12 -6.56
CA GLU A 30 5.63 -10.99 -5.81
C GLU A 30 5.16 -10.14 -4.64
N ALA A 31 3.89 -9.75 -4.69
CA ALA A 31 3.27 -9.01 -3.61
C ALA A 31 3.59 -9.80 -2.33
N PRO A 32 4.17 -9.16 -1.30
CA PRO A 32 4.55 -9.87 -0.09
C PRO A 32 3.33 -10.67 0.38
N PRO A 33 3.51 -11.97 0.72
CA PRO A 33 2.39 -12.82 1.10
C PRO A 33 1.57 -12.08 2.16
N LYS A 34 0.28 -11.92 1.89
CA LYS A 34 -0.67 -11.24 2.77
C LYS A 34 -0.45 -11.81 4.17
N ALA A 35 0.11 -10.99 5.06
CA ALA A 35 0.52 -11.44 6.38
C ALA A 35 -0.67 -12.17 7.01
N PRO A 36 -0.46 -13.34 7.64
CA PRO A 36 -1.54 -14.07 8.27
C PRO A 36 -2.26 -13.12 9.21
N VAL A 37 -3.57 -12.97 9.04
CA VAL A 37 -4.42 -12.19 9.94
C VAL A 37 -4.41 -12.94 11.25
N VAL A 38 -3.47 -12.59 12.13
CA VAL A 38 -3.41 -13.15 13.47
C VAL A 38 -4.73 -12.78 14.16
N PRO A 39 -5.56 -13.76 14.56
CA PRO A 39 -6.78 -13.46 15.29
C PRO A 39 -6.37 -12.86 16.64
N GLY A 40 -6.68 -11.57 16.83
CA GLY A 40 -6.24 -10.76 17.99
C GLY A 40 -5.17 -9.72 17.69
N GLY A 41 -4.73 -9.58 16.42
CA GLY A 41 -3.86 -8.49 16.00
C GLY A 41 -4.55 -7.13 16.01
N ARG A 42 -3.79 -6.04 16.18
CA ARG A 42 -4.29 -4.69 16.00
C ARG A 42 -4.34 -4.37 14.50
N GLU A 43 -5.45 -3.86 14.03
CA GLU A 43 -5.59 -3.41 12.64
C GLU A 43 -5.20 -1.93 12.52
N MET A 44 -4.36 -1.60 11.54
CA MET A 44 -4.04 -0.20 11.24
C MET A 44 -5.17 0.42 10.43
N VAL A 45 -5.89 1.34 11.06
CA VAL A 45 -7.03 2.04 10.46
C VAL A 45 -6.80 3.55 10.43
N ALA A 46 -7.28 4.20 9.36
CA ALA A 46 -7.29 5.65 9.26
C ALA A 46 -8.57 6.21 9.91
N LEU A 47 -8.49 6.53 11.20
CA LEU A 47 -9.57 7.17 11.97
C LEU A 47 -9.29 8.67 12.13
N ARG A 48 -10.32 9.51 11.98
CA ARG A 48 -10.23 10.93 12.34
C ARG A 48 -10.50 11.10 13.83
N ILE A 49 -9.60 11.80 14.51
CA ILE A 49 -9.67 12.11 15.95
C ILE A 49 -9.57 13.63 16.09
N ASP A 50 -10.36 14.20 16.99
CA ASP A 50 -10.30 15.62 17.32
C ASP A 50 -8.94 16.01 17.90
N ARG A 51 -8.51 17.26 17.63
CA ARG A 51 -7.19 17.74 18.05
C ARG A 51 -7.01 17.73 19.56
N GLU A 52 -8.01 18.18 20.32
CA GLU A 52 -7.95 18.24 21.78
C GLU A 52 -7.78 16.85 22.40
N VAL A 53 -8.49 15.86 21.85
CA VAL A 53 -8.38 14.47 22.28
C VAL A 53 -7.00 13.92 21.95
N LEU A 54 -6.50 14.17 20.74
CA LEU A 54 -5.17 13.74 20.33
C LEU A 54 -4.07 14.34 21.22
N GLU A 55 -4.15 15.63 21.51
CA GLU A 55 -3.22 16.36 22.36
C GLU A 55 -3.21 15.80 23.78
N HIS A 56 -4.39 15.59 24.38
CA HIS A 56 -4.52 14.99 25.70
C HIS A 56 -3.80 13.63 25.81
N PHE A 57 -3.93 12.76 24.80
CA PHE A 57 -3.25 11.46 24.81
C PHE A 57 -1.75 11.58 24.54
N GLN A 58 -1.32 12.54 23.71
CA GLN A 58 0.08 12.79 23.38
C GLN A 58 0.89 13.41 24.53
N GLU A 59 0.28 14.26 25.36
CA GLU A 59 0.91 14.89 26.54
C GLU A 59 1.53 13.86 27.49
N GLY A 60 0.91 12.69 27.64
CA GLY A 60 1.44 11.61 28.47
C GLY A 60 2.67 10.90 27.89
N GLY A 61 3.19 11.32 26.74
CA GLY A 61 4.40 10.77 26.11
C GLY A 61 4.19 9.53 25.22
N PRO A 62 5.26 8.77 24.94
CA PRO A 62 5.22 7.60 24.07
C PRO A 62 4.13 6.58 24.46
N GLY A 63 3.58 5.86 23.48
CA GLY A 63 2.49 4.90 23.71
C GLY A 63 1.09 5.52 23.81
N TRP A 64 0.91 6.78 23.41
CA TRP A 64 -0.39 7.44 23.39
C TRP A 64 -1.47 6.70 22.59
N GLN A 65 -1.08 5.97 21.52
CA GLN A 65 -1.98 5.12 20.74
C GLN A 65 -2.47 3.88 21.50
N ASP A 66 -1.66 3.35 22.44
CA ASP A 66 -2.10 2.25 23.29
C ASP A 66 -3.11 2.76 24.31
N ARG A 67 -2.86 3.94 24.90
CA ARG A 67 -3.78 4.57 25.85
C ARG A 67 -5.14 4.90 25.24
N ILE A 68 -5.18 5.40 24.00
CA ILE A 68 -6.46 5.65 23.32
C ILE A 68 -7.19 4.32 23.03
N ASN A 69 -6.47 3.26 22.65
CA ASN A 69 -7.07 1.94 22.45
C ASN A 69 -7.63 1.35 23.76
N ASP A 70 -6.93 1.50 24.88
CA ASP A 70 -7.40 1.05 26.19
C ASP A 70 -8.65 1.83 26.64
N ALA A 71 -8.71 3.13 26.38
CA ALA A 71 -9.91 3.94 26.64
C ALA A 71 -11.10 3.45 25.81
N LEU A 72 -10.89 3.17 24.52
CA LEU A 72 -11.93 2.62 23.64
C LEU A 72 -12.42 1.24 24.11
N ARG A 73 -11.50 0.35 24.54
CA ARG A 73 -11.85 -0.96 25.10
C ARG A 73 -12.75 -0.84 26.33
N LYS A 74 -12.40 0.03 27.28
CA LYS A 74 -13.23 0.27 28.48
C LYS A 74 -14.65 0.70 28.13
N ILE A 75 -14.83 1.51 27.08
CA ILE A 75 -16.17 1.94 26.62
C ILE A 75 -16.94 0.78 26.00
N VAL A 76 -16.28 -0.08 25.20
CA VAL A 76 -16.90 -1.26 24.60
C VAL A 76 -17.30 -2.27 25.67
N ASP A 77 -16.41 -2.55 26.63
CA ASP A 77 -16.68 -3.46 27.75
C ASP A 77 -17.82 -2.93 28.64
N ALA A 78 -17.87 -1.61 28.90
CA ALA A 78 -18.95 -1.00 29.69
C ALA A 78 -20.30 -0.94 28.96
N LYS A 79 -20.30 -1.08 27.63
CA LYS A 79 -21.50 -1.08 26.79
C LYS A 79 -22.05 -2.49 26.55
N SER A 80 -21.27 -3.51 26.86
CA SER A 80 -21.62 -4.93 26.71
C SER A 80 -22.21 -5.49 27.99
#